data_AF-A0A964YJ33-F1
#
_entry.id   AF-A0A964YJ33-F1
#
_cell.length_a   1.000
_cell.length_b   1.000
_cell.length_c   1.000
_cell.angle_alpha   90.00
_cell.angle_beta   90.00
_cell.angle_gamma   90.00
#
_symmetry.space_group_name_H-M   'P 1'
#
loop_
_entity.id
_entity.type
_entity.pdbx_description
1 polymer ?
#
loop_
_entity_poly.entity_id
_entity_poly.type
_entity_poly.pdbx_seq_one_letter_code
_entity_poly.pdbx_strand_id
1 'polypeptide(L)'
;WTGKVFEPMALVVGGIICIAAANAGATSQDLKTGYILGATPRAQQVALFIGAIVSSVAIGFTIKVLDTPTQEMLQSNIYHAIGTDRYAAPQATLMATLIKGILSFNLDWQFVLVGVAIAMVMELCGIKALSFAIGIYLPLSTTLPIFIGGAIRGWVDQRKKSSDNSHEEDLRQGNLFATGLVAGGAIAGVAVAFLSANDTIAKKLSMLNMEESINHLLGEQGYFLLGTFIFFIMAYVLYRVAMRKEESL
;
A
#
# COMPACT_ATOMS: atom_id res chain seq x y z
N TRP A 1 -0.36 31.11 16.86
CA TRP A 1 -1.12 30.18 16.00
C TRP A 1 -1.58 29.01 16.87
N THR A 2 -2.62 29.19 17.69
CA THR A 2 -3.12 28.14 18.59
C THR A 2 -4.63 28.18 18.59
N GLY A 3 -5.27 27.15 18.03
CA GLY A 3 -6.72 27.00 17.92
C GLY A 3 -7.10 25.87 16.97
N LYS A 4 -8.26 25.24 17.18
CA LYS A 4 -8.74 24.05 16.44
C LYS A 4 -8.84 24.24 14.92
N VAL A 5 -8.86 25.48 14.43
CA VAL A 5 -8.90 25.82 13.00
C VAL A 5 -7.50 25.93 12.40
N PHE A 6 -6.48 26.26 13.21
CA PHE A 6 -5.10 26.42 12.74
C PHE A 6 -4.39 25.07 12.53
N GLU A 7 -4.76 24.03 13.28
CA GLU A 7 -4.15 22.70 13.12
C GLU A 7 -4.45 22.06 11.75
N PRO A 8 -5.71 22.02 11.28
CA PRO A 8 -6.01 21.54 9.93
C PRO A 8 -5.40 22.42 8.83
N MET A 9 -5.32 23.74 9.04
CA MET A 9 -4.69 24.63 8.06
C MET A 9 -3.19 24.35 7.89
N ALA A 10 -2.45 24.19 9.00
CA ALA A 10 -1.04 23.83 8.96
C ALA A 10 -0.82 22.47 8.27
N LEU A 11 -1.69 21.50 8.56
CA LEU A 11 -1.71 20.19 7.91
C LEU A 11 -1.93 20.28 6.39
N VAL A 12 -2.93 21.06 5.95
CA VAL A 12 -3.24 21.22 4.52
C VAL A 12 -2.10 21.91 3.79
N VAL A 13 -1.56 23.01 4.34
CA VAL A 13 -0.43 23.73 3.73
C VAL A 13 0.81 22.83 3.65
N GLY A 14 1.15 22.13 4.75
CA GLY A 14 2.26 21.17 4.76
C GLY A 14 2.07 20.06 3.74
N GLY A 15 0.85 19.50 3.66
CA GLY A 15 0.49 18.48 2.69
C GLY A 15 0.65 18.95 1.24
N ILE A 16 0.17 20.16 0.91
CA ILE A 16 0.33 20.74 -0.43
C ILE A 16 1.80 20.88 -0.81
N ILE A 17 2.64 21.39 0.11
CA ILE A 17 4.07 21.58 -0.13
C ILE A 17 4.78 20.23 -0.33
N CYS A 18 4.52 19.25 0.54
CA CYS A 18 5.11 17.93 0.43
C CYS A 18 4.69 17.20 -0.85
N ILE A 19 3.41 17.28 -1.23
CA ILE A 19 2.90 16.68 -2.47
C ILE A 19 3.52 17.38 -3.68
N ALA A 20 3.61 18.71 -3.70
CA ALA A 20 4.22 19.45 -4.79
C ALA A 20 5.71 19.07 -4.98
N ALA A 21 6.47 18.98 -3.88
CA ALA A 21 7.87 18.56 -3.92
C ALA A 21 8.02 17.10 -4.42
N ALA A 22 7.18 16.19 -3.93
CA ALA A 22 7.18 14.80 -4.37
C ALA A 22 6.82 14.65 -5.86
N ASN A 23 5.77 15.35 -6.31
CA ASN A 23 5.35 15.32 -7.72
C ASN A 23 6.39 15.95 -8.65
N ALA A 24 7.09 16.99 -8.21
CA ALA A 24 8.17 17.59 -8.98
C ALA A 24 9.31 16.57 -9.18
N GLY A 25 9.70 15.87 -8.12
CA GLY A 25 10.71 14.81 -8.18
C GLY A 25 10.31 13.64 -9.08
N ALA A 26 9.06 13.17 -8.98
CA ALA A 26 8.52 12.13 -9.85
C ALA A 26 8.48 12.58 -11.32
N THR A 27 7.98 13.78 -11.58
CA THR A 27 7.93 14.35 -12.95
C THR A 27 9.32 14.45 -13.57
N SER A 28 10.33 14.85 -12.80
CA SER A 28 11.72 14.88 -13.30
C SER A 28 12.26 13.49 -13.63
N GLN A 29 11.92 12.47 -12.83
CA GLN A 29 12.30 11.08 -13.09
C GLN A 29 11.59 10.54 -14.34
N ASP A 30 10.29 10.83 -14.46
CA ASP A 30 9.48 10.43 -15.60
C ASP A 30 10.00 11.07 -16.89
N LEU A 31 10.33 12.37 -16.89
CA LEU A 31 10.88 13.02 -18.08
C LEU A 31 12.25 12.45 -18.47
N LYS A 32 13.07 12.03 -17.50
CA LYS A 32 14.35 11.36 -17.78
C LYS A 32 14.13 10.00 -18.42
N THR A 33 13.25 9.17 -17.87
CA THR A 33 12.94 7.84 -18.44
C THR A 33 12.26 7.98 -19.80
N GLY A 34 11.33 8.93 -19.94
CA GLY A 34 10.67 9.27 -21.19
C GLY A 34 11.65 9.70 -22.28
N TYR A 35 12.64 10.53 -21.95
CA TYR A 35 13.70 10.92 -22.89
C TYR A 35 14.52 9.72 -23.37
N ILE A 36 14.88 8.80 -22.46
CA ILE A 36 15.62 7.57 -22.80
C ILE A 36 14.80 6.65 -23.71
N LEU A 37 13.48 6.58 -23.51
CA LEU A 37 12.56 5.78 -24.30
C LEU A 37 12.12 6.46 -25.62
N GLY A 38 12.60 7.67 -25.91
CA GLY A 38 12.22 8.41 -27.12
C GLY A 38 10.82 9.04 -27.08
N ALA A 39 10.24 9.21 -25.89
CA ALA A 39 8.92 9.83 -25.73
C ALA A 39 8.95 11.35 -25.95
N THR A 40 7.88 11.91 -26.50
CA THR A 40 7.72 13.35 -26.73
C THR A 40 7.45 14.09 -25.40
N PRO A 41 8.32 15.00 -24.93
CA PRO A 41 8.19 15.62 -23.61
C PRO A 41 6.87 16.38 -23.39
N ARG A 42 6.35 17.02 -24.44
CA ARG A 42 5.08 17.76 -24.38
C ARG A 42 3.89 16.85 -24.12
N ALA A 43 3.82 15.71 -24.81
CA ALA A 43 2.74 14.74 -24.63
C ALA A 43 2.77 14.14 -23.21
N GLN A 44 3.97 13.87 -22.70
CA GLN A 44 4.16 13.33 -21.36
C GLN A 44 3.75 14.30 -20.25
N GLN A 45 4.10 15.59 -20.35
CA GLN A 45 3.66 16.58 -19.37
C GLN A 45 2.13 16.75 -19.34
N VAL A 46 1.48 16.77 -20.52
CA VAL A 46 0.02 16.84 -20.61
C VAL A 46 -0.63 15.60 -19.98
N ALA A 47 -0.09 14.40 -20.25
CA ALA A 47 -0.57 13.17 -19.66
C ALA A 47 -0.43 13.15 -18.13
N LEU A 48 0.72 13.59 -17.59
CA LEU A 48 0.95 13.70 -16.14
C LEU A 48 0.00 14.70 -15.49
N PHE A 49 -0.24 15.84 -16.12
CA PHE A 49 -1.16 16.87 -15.59
C PHE A 49 -2.60 16.37 -15.55
N ILE A 50 -3.09 15.79 -16.65
CA ILE A 50 -4.44 15.19 -16.71
C ILE A 50 -4.55 14.05 -15.70
N GLY A 51 -3.55 13.16 -15.65
CA GLY A 51 -3.51 12.04 -14.72
C GLY A 51 -3.59 12.48 -13.27
N ALA A 52 -2.86 13.54 -12.87
CA ALA A 52 -2.91 14.08 -11.52
C ALA A 52 -4.28 14.66 -11.17
N ILE A 53 -4.91 15.42 -12.08
CA ILE A 53 -6.25 15.98 -11.85
C ILE A 53 -7.29 14.87 -11.73
N VAL A 54 -7.33 13.95 -12.69
CA VAL A 54 -8.31 12.84 -12.68
C VAL A 54 -8.11 11.97 -11.43
N SER A 55 -6.86 11.65 -11.07
CA SER A 55 -6.57 10.84 -9.89
C SER A 55 -6.93 11.56 -8.59
N SER A 56 -6.69 12.86 -8.45
CA SER A 56 -7.05 13.61 -7.24
C SER A 56 -8.56 13.65 -7.02
N VAL A 57 -9.35 13.83 -8.09
CA VAL A 57 -10.82 13.76 -8.01
C VAL A 57 -11.28 12.34 -7.67
N ALA A 58 -10.76 11.33 -8.36
CA ALA A 58 -11.15 9.94 -8.15
C ALA A 58 -10.80 9.47 -6.72
N ILE A 59 -9.59 9.71 -6.25
CA ILE A 59 -9.14 9.35 -4.90
C ILE A 59 -9.93 10.11 -3.84
N GLY A 60 -10.14 11.42 -4.02
CA GLY A 60 -10.94 12.22 -3.09
C GLY A 60 -12.38 11.71 -2.96
N PHE A 61 -12.99 11.31 -4.08
CA PHE A 61 -14.30 10.69 -4.08
C PHE A 61 -14.29 9.32 -3.39
N THR A 62 -13.34 8.44 -3.70
CA THR A 62 -13.18 7.13 -3.04
C THR A 62 -13.03 7.29 -1.53
N ILE A 63 -12.14 8.17 -1.06
CA ILE A 63 -11.93 8.41 0.38
C ILE A 63 -13.23 8.88 1.03
N LYS A 64 -13.96 9.80 0.41
CA LYS A 64 -15.24 10.27 0.95
C LYS A 64 -16.26 9.14 1.08
N VAL A 65 -16.34 8.24 0.09
CA VAL A 65 -17.25 7.09 0.13
C VAL A 65 -16.81 6.04 1.16
N LEU A 66 -15.51 5.80 1.30
CA LEU A 66 -15.01 4.84 2.31
C LEU A 66 -15.14 5.38 3.73
N ASP A 67 -14.96 6.69 3.92
CA ASP A 67 -15.01 7.31 5.24
C ASP A 67 -16.43 7.61 5.73
N THR A 68 -17.44 7.62 4.83
CA THR A 68 -18.83 7.80 5.24
C THR A 68 -19.27 6.68 6.19
N PRO A 69 -19.59 7.00 7.46
CA PRO A 69 -19.91 6.00 8.46
C PRO A 69 -21.29 5.39 8.18
N THR A 70 -21.39 4.07 8.38
CA THR A 70 -22.68 3.37 8.38
C THR A 70 -23.50 3.77 9.61
N GLN A 71 -24.82 3.62 9.56
CA GLN A 71 -25.72 3.97 10.69
C GLN A 71 -25.34 3.28 12.01
N GLU A 72 -24.79 2.07 11.95
CA GLU A 72 -24.27 1.32 13.11
C GLU A 72 -22.99 1.95 13.71
N MET A 73 -22.14 2.54 12.86
CA MET A 73 -20.90 3.21 13.28
C MET A 73 -21.21 4.54 13.99
N LEU A 74 -22.22 5.26 13.51
CA LEU A 74 -22.71 6.49 14.16
C LEU A 74 -23.28 6.21 15.55
N GLN A 75 -23.95 5.06 15.75
CA GLN A 75 -24.44 4.63 17.07
C GLN A 75 -23.30 4.27 18.02
N SER A 76 -22.16 3.83 17.50
CA SER A 76 -20.94 3.53 18.25
C SER A 76 -20.02 4.75 18.44
N ASN A 77 -20.51 5.96 18.17
CA ASN A 77 -19.78 7.23 18.28
C ASN A 77 -18.57 7.35 17.31
N ILE A 78 -18.61 6.62 16.19
CA ILE A 78 -17.58 6.64 15.15
C ILE A 78 -18.05 7.53 14.00
N TYR A 79 -17.39 8.68 13.86
CA TYR A 79 -17.71 9.68 12.83
C TYR A 79 -16.89 9.54 11.55
N HIS A 80 -15.80 8.77 11.57
CA HIS A 80 -14.91 8.50 10.43
C HIS A 80 -14.70 6.99 10.37
N ALA A 81 -15.07 6.37 9.25
CA ALA A 81 -14.95 4.93 9.11
C ALA A 81 -13.50 4.49 8.89
N ILE A 82 -12.64 5.37 8.34
CA ILE A 82 -11.22 5.09 8.15
C ILE A 82 -10.48 5.14 9.49
N GLY A 83 -9.66 4.13 9.75
CA GLY A 83 -8.95 3.98 11.03
C GLY A 83 -9.69 3.09 12.04
N THR A 84 -10.86 2.56 11.68
CA THR A 84 -11.55 1.49 12.41
C THR A 84 -11.08 0.10 11.97
N ASP A 85 -11.48 -0.95 12.68
CA ASP A 85 -11.12 -2.34 12.32
C ASP A 85 -11.62 -2.74 10.92
N ARG A 86 -12.71 -2.12 10.44
CA ARG A 86 -13.25 -2.38 9.09
C ARG A 86 -12.40 -1.77 7.98
N TYR A 87 -11.82 -0.59 8.22
CA TYR A 87 -10.95 0.12 7.28
C TYR A 87 -9.67 0.56 7.99
N ALA A 88 -8.86 -0.42 8.41
CA ALA A 88 -7.64 -0.17 9.14
C ALA A 88 -6.63 0.60 8.27
N ALA A 89 -6.26 1.80 8.71
CA ALA A 89 -5.31 2.67 8.03
C ALA A 89 -4.11 2.98 8.94
N PRO A 90 -3.29 1.97 9.31
CA PRO A 90 -2.26 2.11 10.34
C PRO A 90 -1.25 3.20 10.02
N GLN A 91 -0.81 3.32 8.76
CA GLN A 91 0.13 4.37 8.35
C GLN A 91 -0.49 5.77 8.48
N ALA A 92 -1.76 5.94 8.11
CA ALA A 92 -2.46 7.22 8.23
C ALA A 92 -2.71 7.60 9.69
N THR A 93 -3.13 6.63 10.52
CA THR A 93 -3.35 6.81 11.96
C THR A 93 -2.06 7.20 12.68
N LEU A 94 -0.93 6.54 12.37
CA LEU A 94 0.37 6.90 12.95
C LEU A 94 0.78 8.33 12.60
N MET A 95 0.67 8.73 11.32
CA MET A 95 0.97 10.10 10.91
C MET A 95 0.04 11.11 11.58
N ALA A 96 -1.26 10.81 11.68
CA ALA A 96 -2.22 11.67 12.36
C ALA A 96 -1.89 11.84 13.85
N THR A 97 -1.52 10.76 14.55
CA THR A 97 -1.13 10.81 15.98
C THR A 97 0.14 11.62 16.19
N LEU A 98 1.17 11.42 15.35
CA LEU A 98 2.40 12.20 15.43
C LEU A 98 2.13 13.69 15.21
N ILE A 99 1.40 14.05 14.16
CA ILE A 99 1.17 15.45 13.85
C ILE A 99 0.30 16.13 14.91
N LYS A 100 -0.77 15.48 15.37
CA LYS A 100 -1.59 15.98 16.48
C LYS A 100 -0.77 16.14 17.76
N GLY A 101 0.11 15.18 18.07
CA GLY A 101 1.00 15.26 19.22
C GLY A 101 1.97 16.45 19.14
N ILE A 102 2.59 16.67 17.97
CA ILE A 102 3.50 17.81 17.74
C ILE A 102 2.75 19.14 17.88
N LEU A 103 1.59 19.29 17.22
CA LEU A 103 0.83 20.55 17.24
C LEU A 103 0.22 20.88 18.60
N SER A 104 -0.19 19.86 19.35
CA SER A 104 -0.74 20.03 20.71
C SER A 104 0.34 20.17 21.79
N PHE A 105 1.63 20.12 21.42
CA PHE A 105 2.76 20.04 22.36
C PHE A 105 2.63 18.91 23.40
N ASN A 106 1.85 17.87 23.08
CA ASN A 106 1.58 16.72 23.94
C ASN A 106 2.14 15.43 23.34
N LEU A 107 3.24 15.55 22.58
CA LEU A 107 3.97 14.39 22.10
C LEU A 107 4.90 13.90 23.19
N ASP A 108 4.83 12.60 23.47
CA ASP A 108 5.77 11.96 24.38
C ASP A 108 7.14 11.82 23.69
N TRP A 109 7.97 12.85 23.88
CA TRP A 109 9.32 12.94 23.33
C TRP A 109 10.24 11.82 23.81
N GLN A 110 9.93 11.18 24.95
CA GLN A 110 10.71 10.05 25.44
C GLN A 110 10.62 8.88 24.46
N PHE A 111 9.43 8.55 23.96
CA PHE A 111 9.27 7.50 22.95
C PHE A 111 9.89 7.86 21.60
N VAL A 112 9.83 9.13 21.19
CA VAL A 112 10.47 9.60 19.95
C VAL A 112 11.98 9.43 20.01
N LEU A 113 12.61 9.86 21.11
CA LEU A 113 14.06 9.76 21.29
C LEU A 113 14.53 8.31 21.39
N VAL A 114 13.75 7.43 22.03
CA VAL A 114 14.01 5.98 22.02
C VAL A 114 13.98 5.45 20.58
N GLY A 115 12.99 5.84 19.79
CA GLY A 115 12.90 5.47 18.37
C GLY A 115 14.12 5.93 17.56
N VAL A 116 14.59 7.17 17.78
CA VAL A 116 15.80 7.71 17.13
C VAL A 116 17.05 6.92 17.53
N ALA A 117 17.19 6.58 18.82
CA ALA A 117 18.31 5.78 19.31
C ALA A 117 18.32 4.37 18.69
N ILE A 118 17.16 3.71 18.63
CA ILE A 118 17.01 2.41 17.97
C ILE A 118 17.37 2.54 16.47
N ALA A 119 16.84 3.54 15.78
CA ALA A 119 17.15 3.76 14.36
C ALA A 119 18.66 3.94 14.13
N MET A 120 19.34 4.69 15.00
CA MET A 120 20.79 4.88 14.92
C MET A 120 21.54 3.56 15.15
N VAL A 121 21.17 2.76 16.14
CA VAL A 121 21.79 1.45 16.39
C VAL A 121 21.57 0.52 15.20
N MET A 122 20.37 0.49 14.63
CA MET A 122 20.06 -0.34 13.45
C MET A 122 20.90 0.07 12.24
N GLU A 123 21.03 1.37 11.99
CA GLU A 123 21.84 1.89 10.88
C GLU A 123 23.33 1.56 11.08
N LEU A 124 23.83 1.62 12.32
CA LEU A 124 25.19 1.19 12.67
C LEU A 124 25.40 -0.32 12.49
N CYS A 125 24.37 -1.13 12.71
CA CYS A 125 24.37 -2.57 12.40
C CYS A 125 24.25 -2.87 10.90
N GLY A 126 24.18 -1.84 10.04
CA GLY A 126 24.03 -1.99 8.59
C GLY A 126 22.63 -2.41 8.14
N ILE A 127 21.63 -2.32 9.03
CA ILE A 127 20.24 -2.63 8.74
C ILE A 127 19.48 -1.33 8.53
N LYS A 128 18.81 -1.20 7.38
CA LYS A 128 17.99 -0.02 7.07
C LYS A 128 16.89 0.17 8.12
N ALA A 129 16.99 1.21 8.93
CA ALA A 129 16.06 1.49 10.02
C ALA A 129 14.60 1.60 9.55
N LEU A 130 14.37 2.13 8.34
CA LEU A 130 13.02 2.27 7.76
C LEU A 130 12.33 0.91 7.55
N SER A 131 13.04 -0.07 6.97
CA SER A 131 12.49 -1.40 6.72
C SER A 131 12.17 -2.14 8.02
N PHE A 132 13.02 -1.96 9.03
CA PHE A 132 12.81 -2.51 10.37
C PHE A 132 11.58 -1.89 11.06
N ALA A 133 11.47 -0.56 11.03
CA ALA A 133 10.33 0.16 11.61
C ALA A 133 8.99 -0.31 11.00
N ILE A 134 8.95 -0.50 9.68
CA ILE A 134 7.77 -0.99 8.97
C ILE A 134 7.35 -2.38 9.49
N GLY A 135 8.31 -3.27 9.74
CA GLY A 135 8.02 -4.61 10.24
C GLY A 135 7.43 -4.65 11.66
N ILE A 136 7.78 -3.68 12.51
CA ILE A 136 7.33 -3.63 13.91
C ILE A 136 5.91 -3.08 14.04
N TYR A 137 5.53 -2.09 13.25
CA TYR A 137 4.22 -1.45 13.41
C TYR A 137 3.08 -2.19 12.69
N LEU A 138 3.40 -3.01 11.67
CA LEU A 138 2.40 -3.75 10.92
C LEU A 138 1.95 -5.03 11.66
N PRO A 139 0.66 -5.41 11.57
CA PRO A 139 0.19 -6.68 12.12
C PRO A 139 0.95 -7.87 11.56
N LEU A 140 1.17 -8.92 12.37
CA LEU A 140 1.84 -10.15 11.94
C LEU A 140 1.17 -10.78 10.71
N SER A 141 -0.16 -10.66 10.61
CA SER A 141 -0.93 -11.12 9.44
C SER A 141 -0.55 -10.43 8.13
N THR A 142 -0.01 -9.21 8.17
CA THR A 142 0.49 -8.47 7.01
C THR A 142 2.01 -8.64 6.85
N THR A 143 2.76 -8.65 7.95
CA THR A 143 4.22 -8.76 7.93
C THR A 143 4.70 -10.14 7.45
N LEU A 144 4.00 -11.23 7.79
CA LEU A 144 4.37 -12.59 7.35
C LEU A 144 4.32 -12.76 5.82
N PRO A 145 3.23 -12.38 5.11
CA PRO A 145 3.22 -12.37 3.64
C PRO A 145 4.35 -11.55 3.02
N ILE A 146 4.64 -10.36 3.57
CA ILE A 146 5.73 -9.49 3.10
C ILE A 146 7.08 -10.21 3.26
N PHE A 147 7.31 -10.83 4.41
CA PHE A 147 8.52 -11.61 4.69
C PHE A 147 8.68 -12.78 3.72
N ILE A 148 7.62 -13.55 3.47
CA ILE A 148 7.66 -14.68 2.53
C ILE A 148 7.96 -14.18 1.10
N GLY A 149 7.34 -13.08 0.66
CA GLY A 149 7.66 -12.46 -0.62
C GLY A 149 9.13 -12.04 -0.73
N GLY A 150 9.69 -11.45 0.34
CA GLY A 150 11.10 -11.11 0.44
C GLY A 150 12.02 -12.33 0.42
N ALA A 151 11.65 -13.41 1.12
CA ALA A 151 12.39 -14.67 1.14
C ALA A 151 12.41 -15.34 -0.23
N ILE A 152 11.28 -15.35 -0.96
CA ILE A 152 11.20 -15.85 -2.33
C ILE A 152 12.14 -15.04 -3.23
N ARG A 153 12.09 -13.70 -3.15
CA ARG A 153 12.99 -12.84 -3.92
C ARG A 153 14.46 -13.12 -3.61
N GLY A 154 14.83 -13.23 -2.34
CA GLY A 154 16.20 -13.57 -1.92
C GLY A 154 16.65 -14.94 -2.41
N TRP A 155 15.73 -15.93 -2.42
CA TRP A 155 16.03 -17.27 -2.93
C TRP A 155 16.21 -17.31 -4.44
N VAL A 156 15.37 -16.59 -5.20
CA VAL A 156 15.51 -16.43 -6.65
C VAL A 156 16.84 -15.76 -6.98
N ASP A 157 17.18 -14.69 -6.27
CA ASP A 157 18.43 -13.95 -6.46
C ASP A 157 19.66 -14.85 -6.23
N GLN A 158 19.67 -15.62 -5.13
CA GLN A 158 20.76 -16.56 -4.82
C GLN A 158 20.91 -17.69 -5.87
N ARG A 159 19.80 -18.22 -6.41
CA ARG A 159 19.84 -19.26 -7.45
C ARG A 159 20.30 -18.71 -8.81
N LYS A 160 19.88 -17.49 -9.18
CA LYS A 160 20.27 -16.88 -10.46
C LYS A 160 21.69 -16.34 -10.46
N LYS A 161 22.22 -15.95 -9.30
CA LYS A 161 23.64 -15.57 -9.12
C LYS A 161 24.63 -16.68 -9.51
N SER A 162 24.20 -17.94 -9.54
CA SER A 162 25.00 -19.09 -10.00
C SER A 162 24.93 -19.36 -11.51
N SER A 163 24.13 -18.62 -12.30
CA SER A 163 23.76 -18.95 -13.69
C SER A 163 24.11 -17.88 -14.75
N ASP A 164 25.15 -17.06 -14.57
CA ASP A 164 25.66 -16.04 -15.53
C ASP A 164 25.03 -14.63 -15.44
N ASN A 165 25.78 -13.64 -15.94
CA ASN A 165 25.73 -12.17 -15.72
C ASN A 165 24.48 -11.40 -16.21
N SER A 166 23.33 -12.05 -16.45
CA SER A 166 22.09 -11.38 -16.87
C SER A 166 21.22 -10.97 -15.67
N HIS A 167 21.80 -10.30 -14.68
CA HIS A 167 21.15 -10.03 -13.38
C HIS A 167 19.95 -9.06 -13.44
N GLU A 168 19.78 -8.26 -14.49
CA GLU A 168 18.80 -7.15 -14.46
C GLU A 168 17.50 -7.41 -15.23
N GLU A 169 17.51 -8.15 -16.34
CA GLU A 169 16.31 -8.32 -17.19
C GLU A 169 15.31 -9.32 -16.61
N ASP A 170 15.79 -10.44 -16.08
CA ASP A 170 14.93 -11.49 -15.53
C ASP A 170 14.24 -11.08 -14.20
N LEU A 171 14.94 -10.32 -13.35
CA LEU A 171 14.36 -9.79 -12.11
C LEU A 171 13.25 -8.77 -12.38
N ARG A 172 13.29 -8.13 -13.56
CA ARG A 172 12.28 -7.20 -14.04
C ARG A 172 10.93 -7.89 -14.22
N GLN A 173 10.89 -9.13 -14.72
CA GLN A 173 9.64 -9.86 -14.97
C GLN A 173 8.92 -10.27 -13.68
N GLY A 174 9.66 -10.78 -12.68
CA GLY A 174 9.10 -11.12 -11.37
C GLY A 174 8.56 -9.89 -10.64
N ASN A 175 9.32 -8.79 -10.65
CA ASN A 175 8.84 -7.51 -10.10
C ASN A 175 7.64 -6.97 -10.86
N LEU A 176 7.61 -7.05 -12.20
CA LEU A 176 6.49 -6.57 -13.03
C LEU A 176 5.21 -7.37 -12.76
N PHE A 177 5.31 -8.68 -12.59
CA PHE A 177 4.16 -9.52 -12.22
C PHE A 177 3.64 -9.16 -10.82
N ALA A 178 4.54 -8.99 -9.85
CA ALA A 178 4.17 -8.58 -8.49
C ALA A 178 3.51 -7.20 -8.45
N THR A 179 4.06 -6.20 -9.16
CA THR A 179 3.43 -4.86 -9.25
C THR A 179 2.10 -4.91 -9.98
N GLY A 180 1.95 -5.76 -11.01
CA GLY A 180 0.68 -6.02 -11.67
C GLY A 180 -0.38 -6.62 -10.74
N LEU A 181 -0.01 -7.59 -9.89
CA LEU A 181 -0.91 -8.16 -8.87
C LEU A 181 -1.34 -7.11 -7.84
N VAL A 182 -0.41 -6.28 -7.37
CA VAL A 182 -0.71 -5.19 -6.42
C VAL A 182 -1.66 -4.17 -7.05
N ALA A 183 -1.38 -3.74 -8.28
CA ALA A 183 -2.23 -2.79 -9.00
C ALA A 183 -3.62 -3.37 -9.29
N GLY A 184 -3.69 -4.61 -9.76
CA GLY A 184 -4.95 -5.31 -10.02
C GLY A 184 -5.79 -5.49 -8.75
N GLY A 185 -5.16 -5.90 -7.64
CA GLY A 185 -5.82 -6.02 -6.34
C GLY A 185 -6.34 -4.69 -5.82
N ALA A 186 -5.57 -3.60 -5.96
CA ALA A 186 -6.01 -2.27 -5.56
C ALA A 186 -7.20 -1.78 -6.40
N ILE A 187 -7.17 -1.95 -7.73
CA ILE A 187 -8.26 -1.55 -8.63
C ILE A 187 -9.52 -2.38 -8.34
N ALA A 188 -9.38 -3.69 -8.16
CA ALA A 188 -10.49 -4.57 -7.80
C ALA A 188 -11.09 -4.19 -6.43
N GLY A 189 -10.25 -3.89 -5.44
CA GLY A 189 -10.68 -3.44 -4.11
C GLY A 189 -11.47 -2.13 -4.17
N VAL A 190 -10.98 -1.14 -4.92
CA VAL A 190 -11.70 0.13 -5.14
C VAL A 190 -13.02 -0.10 -5.88
N ALA A 191 -13.03 -0.95 -6.90
CA ALA A 191 -14.26 -1.28 -7.64
C ALA A 191 -15.30 -1.96 -6.72
N VAL A 192 -14.89 -2.94 -5.91
CA VAL A 192 -15.76 -3.63 -4.93
C VAL A 192 -16.29 -2.64 -3.89
N ALA A 193 -15.46 -1.72 -3.39
CA ALA A 193 -15.90 -0.71 -2.45
C ALA A 193 -16.95 0.24 -3.05
N PHE A 194 -16.78 0.67 -4.31
CA PHE A 194 -17.79 1.46 -5.02
C PHE A 194 -19.09 0.70 -5.24
N LEU A 195 -19.02 -0.56 -5.65
CA LEU A 195 -20.21 -1.40 -5.85
C LEU A 195 -20.94 -1.65 -4.53
N SER A 196 -20.20 -1.78 -3.43
CA SER A 196 -20.76 -2.00 -2.08
C SER A 196 -21.42 -0.73 -1.49
N ALA A 197 -21.13 0.46 -2.03
CA ALA A 197 -21.76 1.70 -1.58
C ALA A 197 -23.23 1.85 -1.99
N ASN A 198 -23.72 1.05 -2.95
CA ASN A 198 -25.13 1.01 -3.34
C ASN A 198 -25.81 -0.21 -2.70
N ASP A 199 -26.77 0.00 -1.80
CA ASP A 199 -27.46 -1.06 -1.04
C ASP A 199 -28.06 -2.17 -1.93
N THR A 200 -28.52 -1.83 -3.14
CA THR A 200 -29.10 -2.80 -4.08
C THR A 200 -28.03 -3.70 -4.69
N ILE A 201 -26.84 -3.15 -4.93
CA ILE A 201 -25.70 -3.86 -5.50
C ILE A 201 -24.98 -4.62 -4.39
N ALA A 202 -24.85 -4.06 -3.18
CA ALA A 202 -24.31 -4.72 -2.00
C ALA A 202 -25.05 -6.02 -1.69
N LYS A 203 -26.39 -6.04 -1.76
CA LYS A 203 -27.20 -7.26 -1.59
C LYS A 203 -26.98 -8.30 -2.71
N LYS A 204 -26.72 -7.85 -3.94
CA LYS A 204 -26.36 -8.77 -5.05
C LYS A 204 -24.93 -9.30 -4.90
N LEU A 205 -24.02 -8.47 -4.39
CA LEU A 205 -22.64 -8.83 -4.14
C LEU A 205 -22.53 -9.79 -2.96
N SER A 206 -23.34 -9.62 -1.92
CA SER A 206 -23.40 -10.56 -0.79
C SER A 206 -23.99 -11.91 -1.20
N MET A 207 -24.94 -11.96 -2.14
CA MET A 207 -25.40 -13.22 -2.73
C MET A 207 -24.34 -13.91 -3.60
N LEU A 208 -23.40 -13.15 -4.18
CA LEU A 208 -22.23 -13.68 -4.89
C LEU A 208 -21.06 -14.00 -3.95
N ASN A 209 -21.11 -13.55 -2.69
CA ASN A 209 -20.06 -13.82 -1.73
C ASN A 209 -20.13 -15.29 -1.31
N MET A 210 -19.21 -16.10 -1.83
CA MET A 210 -19.12 -17.52 -1.52
C MET A 210 -18.44 -17.78 -0.17
N GLU A 211 -18.01 -16.75 0.55
CA GLU A 211 -17.37 -16.88 1.86
C GLU A 211 -18.20 -17.69 2.84
N GLU A 212 -19.50 -17.42 2.96
CA GLU A 212 -20.38 -18.12 3.89
C GLU A 212 -20.60 -19.59 3.49
N SER A 213 -20.72 -19.86 2.18
CA SER A 213 -20.81 -21.22 1.62
C SER A 213 -19.53 -22.03 1.83
N ILE A 214 -18.36 -21.41 1.67
CA ILE A 214 -17.05 -22.05 1.84
C ILE A 214 -16.79 -22.30 3.33
N ASN A 215 -17.11 -21.33 4.20
CA ASN A 215 -17.00 -21.47 5.66
C ASN A 215 -17.92 -22.58 6.18
N HIS A 216 -19.13 -22.72 5.66
CA HIS A 216 -20.04 -23.79 6.05
C HIS A 216 -19.59 -25.18 5.55
N LEU A 217 -18.93 -25.28 4.39
CA LEU A 217 -18.42 -26.56 3.87
C LEU A 217 -17.12 -27.03 4.52
N LEU A 218 -16.19 -26.12 4.81
CA LEU A 218 -14.83 -26.44 5.26
C LEU A 218 -14.59 -26.15 6.76
N GLY A 219 -15.51 -25.46 7.42
CA GLY A 219 -15.31 -24.89 8.76
C GLY A 219 -14.34 -23.69 8.73
N GLU A 220 -14.33 -22.87 9.79
CA GLU A 220 -13.42 -21.71 9.88
C GLU A 220 -11.95 -22.11 9.69
N GLN A 221 -11.54 -23.24 10.28
CA GLN A 221 -10.17 -23.75 10.13
C GLN A 221 -9.84 -24.17 8.69
N GLY A 222 -10.81 -24.74 7.98
CA GLY A 222 -10.65 -25.12 6.58
C GLY A 222 -10.59 -23.92 5.64
N TYR A 223 -11.28 -22.82 5.96
CA TYR A 223 -11.16 -21.56 5.24
C TYR A 223 -9.77 -20.92 5.39
N PHE A 224 -9.23 -20.89 6.61
CA PHE A 224 -7.85 -20.42 6.83
C PHE A 224 -6.81 -21.29 6.12
N LEU A 225 -7.01 -22.61 6.10
CA LEU A 225 -6.16 -23.55 5.34
C LEU A 225 -6.24 -23.31 3.83
N LEU A 226 -7.44 -23.09 3.30
CA LEU A 226 -7.65 -22.76 1.89
C LEU A 226 -6.95 -21.45 1.50
N GLY A 227 -7.12 -20.40 2.30
CA GLY A 227 -6.43 -19.12 2.10
C GLY A 227 -4.90 -19.28 2.12
N THR A 228 -4.38 -20.05 3.07
CA THR A 228 -2.96 -20.39 3.16
C THR A 228 -2.48 -21.17 1.92
N PHE A 229 -3.28 -22.12 1.44
CA PHE A 229 -2.97 -22.91 0.25
C PHE A 229 -2.93 -22.05 -1.03
N ILE A 230 -3.92 -21.17 -1.22
CA ILE A 230 -3.94 -20.20 -2.32
C ILE A 230 -2.72 -19.28 -2.26
N PHE A 231 -2.34 -18.82 -1.06
CA PHE A 231 -1.14 -18.03 -0.85
C PHE A 231 0.13 -18.78 -1.28
N PHE A 232 0.28 -20.06 -0.91
CA PHE A 232 1.40 -20.89 -1.36
C PHE A 232 1.40 -21.10 -2.88
N ILE A 233 0.23 -21.29 -3.51
CA ILE A 233 0.13 -21.35 -4.98
C ILE A 233 0.61 -20.04 -5.60
N MET A 234 0.16 -18.90 -5.08
CA MET A 234 0.59 -17.59 -5.56
C MET A 234 2.10 -17.41 -5.41
N ALA A 235 2.66 -17.76 -4.25
CA ALA A 235 4.10 -17.74 -3.99
C ALA A 235 4.87 -18.63 -4.98
N TYR A 236 4.36 -19.83 -5.27
CA TYR A 236 4.94 -20.75 -6.24
C TYR A 236 4.87 -20.22 -7.67
N VAL A 237 3.74 -19.62 -8.07
CA VAL A 237 3.59 -18.97 -9.39
C VAL A 237 4.59 -17.83 -9.51
N LEU A 238 4.73 -17.00 -8.48
CA LEU A 238 5.67 -15.88 -8.47
C LEU A 238 7.11 -16.37 -8.59
N TYR A 239 7.49 -17.42 -7.86
CA TYR A 239 8.79 -18.08 -8.02
C TYR A 239 8.99 -18.63 -9.43
N ARG A 240 7.98 -19.31 -10.01
CA ARG A 240 8.07 -19.88 -11.36
C ARG A 240 8.21 -18.79 -12.42
N VAL A 241 7.42 -17.71 -12.33
CA VAL A 241 7.49 -16.56 -13.24
C VAL A 241 8.85 -15.89 -13.13
N ALA A 242 9.36 -15.69 -11.91
CA ALA A 242 10.68 -15.10 -11.69
C ALA A 242 11.84 -15.99 -12.17
N MET A 243 11.64 -17.31 -12.25
CA MET A 243 12.64 -18.28 -12.73
C MET A 243 12.53 -18.63 -14.21
N ARG A 244 11.47 -18.21 -14.92
CA ARG A 244 11.40 -18.39 -16.37
C ARG A 244 12.52 -17.57 -17.01
N LYS A 245 13.25 -18.19 -17.94
CA LYS A 245 14.15 -17.49 -18.87
C LYS A 245 13.29 -16.97 -20.02
N GLU A 246 13.48 -15.73 -20.42
CA GLU A 246 12.87 -15.24 -21.66
C GLU A 246 13.39 -16.08 -22.83
N GLU A 247 12.48 -16.70 -23.59
CA GLU A 247 12.78 -17.07 -24.97
C GLU A 247 12.87 -15.76 -25.74
N SER A 248 14.09 -15.39 -26.15
CA SER A 248 14.35 -14.21 -26.98
C SER A 248 13.51 -14.29 -28.25
N LEU A 249 12.60 -13.32 -28.43
CA LEU A 249 11.97 -12.99 -29.71
C LEU A 249 12.90 -12.13 -30.55
#